data_AF-A0A126P342-F1
#
_entry.id   AF-A0A126P342-F1
#
_cell.length_a   1.000
_cell.length_b   1.000
_cell.length_c   1.000
_cell.angle_alpha   90.00
_cell.angle_beta   90.00
_cell.angle_gamma   90.00
#
_symmetry.space_group_name_H-M   'P 1'
#
loop_
_entity.id
_entity.type
_entity.pdbx_description
1 polymer ?
#
loop_
_entity_poly.entity_id
_entity_poly.type
_entity_poly.pdbx_seq_one_letter_code
_entity_poly.pdbx_strand_id
1 'polypeptide(L)'
;MGAVLLAAVPTAGSAQGPAAPSASASAAGDAGLQAAIAKSNAYTALMNRTLRAIQSWERYASWVDMQKGPTGQERYITYGLYSLYDVTSEIRRAEEATGQPPELPEIDRAVSRYIKAYQELAPLITRAERYYERKDYRDDNVAEGRKLHGQLVPAAKIFLDERARLDAGMRVYKKGLDLRELAVLEQREGRSVRWQVRNIMVNARAVMDLMPSGEKPIVDIAAFGAAVSEYAGAVREMDRFKDSNPSASLLIDSQASSWLGKLRDFREKLEKTKGDVRRGAANDANWLVSSYNTMVSLSDTAIRVAR
;
A
#
# COMPACT_ATOMS: atom_id res chain seq x y z
N MET A 1 -0.03 -42.44 80.84
CA MET A 1 1.23 -41.77 80.47
C MET A 1 1.24 -41.57 78.96
N GLY A 2 1.61 -40.38 78.49
CA GLY A 2 2.00 -40.12 77.10
C GLY A 2 0.91 -39.55 76.19
N ALA A 3 0.86 -38.23 76.10
CA ALA A 3 0.17 -37.48 75.05
C ALA A 3 1.01 -37.47 73.76
N VAL A 4 0.36 -37.47 72.59
CA VAL A 4 0.91 -36.88 71.36
C VAL A 4 -0.23 -36.19 70.60
N LEU A 5 -0.19 -34.86 70.61
CA LEU A 5 -0.88 -33.99 69.66
C LEU A 5 -0.17 -34.09 68.31
N LEU A 6 -0.92 -34.32 67.23
CA LEU A 6 -0.47 -34.09 65.86
C LEU A 6 -1.36 -32.99 65.25
N ALA A 7 -0.75 -31.81 65.12
CA ALA A 7 -1.35 -30.64 64.49
C ALA A 7 -1.39 -30.80 62.97
N ALA A 8 -2.55 -30.54 62.38
CA ALA A 8 -2.73 -30.43 60.93
C ALA A 8 -2.19 -29.08 60.44
N VAL A 9 -1.32 -29.12 59.43
CA VAL A 9 -0.84 -27.92 58.71
C VAL A 9 -1.67 -27.76 57.44
N PRO A 10 -2.30 -26.60 57.17
CA PRO A 10 -2.91 -26.36 55.87
C PRO A 10 -1.83 -25.90 54.89
N THR A 11 -1.65 -26.63 53.79
CA THR A 11 -0.87 -26.19 52.63
C THR A 11 -1.67 -25.11 51.90
N ALA A 12 -1.26 -23.84 52.06
CA ALA A 12 -1.74 -22.75 51.23
C ALA A 12 -1.23 -22.94 49.80
N GLY A 13 -2.10 -23.41 48.90
CA GLY A 13 -1.84 -23.42 47.46
C GLY A 13 -1.84 -21.99 46.94
N SER A 14 -0.66 -21.49 46.56
CA SER A 14 -0.55 -20.24 45.81
C SER A 14 -1.13 -20.45 44.41
N ALA A 15 -2.34 -19.95 44.17
CA ALA A 15 -2.89 -19.80 42.83
C ALA A 15 -2.01 -18.79 42.07
N GLN A 16 -1.18 -19.28 41.15
CA GLN A 16 -0.52 -18.44 40.17
C GLN A 16 -1.60 -17.90 39.22
N GLY A 17 -1.98 -16.63 39.41
CA GLY A 17 -2.73 -15.89 38.40
C GLY A 17 -1.94 -15.78 37.10
N PRO A 18 -2.61 -15.57 35.95
CA PRO A 18 -1.93 -15.49 34.67
C PRO A 18 -0.89 -14.37 34.70
N ALA A 19 0.37 -14.74 34.46
CA ALA A 19 1.49 -13.81 34.46
C ALA A 19 1.25 -12.72 33.42
N ALA A 20 1.26 -11.45 33.85
CA ALA A 20 1.30 -10.32 32.95
C ALA A 20 2.53 -10.44 32.03
N PRO A 21 2.41 -10.15 30.72
CA PRO A 21 3.53 -10.25 29.80
C PRO A 21 4.70 -9.38 30.28
N SER A 22 5.90 -9.97 30.32
CA SER A 22 7.11 -9.33 30.82
C SER A 22 7.47 -8.12 29.95
N ALA A 23 7.81 -6.98 30.57
CA ALA A 23 8.15 -5.73 29.87
C ALA A 23 9.33 -5.85 28.86
N SER A 24 10.17 -6.88 29.00
CA SER A 24 11.24 -7.21 28.06
C SER A 24 10.72 -7.87 26.76
N ALA A 25 9.65 -8.67 26.84
CA ALA A 25 9.04 -9.31 25.68
C ALA A 25 8.23 -8.32 24.82
N SER A 26 7.58 -7.33 25.45
CA SER A 26 6.88 -6.25 24.72
C SER A 26 7.86 -5.31 24.02
N ALA A 27 8.98 -4.94 24.66
CA ALA A 27 10.00 -4.11 24.03
C ALA A 27 10.66 -4.77 22.81
N ALA A 28 10.94 -6.08 22.89
CA ALA A 28 11.47 -6.84 21.75
C ALA A 28 10.47 -6.99 20.60
N GLY A 29 9.18 -7.19 20.91
CA GLY A 29 8.09 -7.21 19.93
C GLY A 29 7.91 -5.87 19.20
N ASP A 30 7.97 -4.76 19.94
CA ASP A 30 7.90 -3.40 19.40
C ASP A 30 9.08 -3.11 18.47
N ALA A 31 10.31 -3.47 18.87
CA ALA A 31 11.50 -3.29 18.03
C ALA A 31 11.41 -4.10 16.71
N GLY A 32 10.94 -5.35 16.78
CA GLY A 32 10.73 -6.18 15.60
C GLY A 32 9.66 -5.62 14.66
N LEU A 33 8.60 -5.01 15.20
CA LEU A 33 7.58 -4.33 14.41
C LEU A 33 8.12 -3.06 13.74
N GLN A 34 8.91 -2.25 14.46
CA GLN A 34 9.55 -1.06 13.89
C GLN A 34 10.51 -1.41 12.76
N ALA A 35 11.32 -2.48 12.90
CA ALA A 35 12.17 -2.98 11.83
C ALA A 35 11.34 -3.41 10.60
N ALA A 36 10.22 -4.10 10.83
CA ALA A 36 9.31 -4.54 9.78
C ALA A 36 8.67 -3.35 9.01
N ILE A 37 8.30 -2.28 9.72
CA ILE A 37 7.79 -1.02 9.15
C ILE A 37 8.88 -0.31 8.36
N ALA A 38 10.09 -0.18 8.90
CA ALA A 38 11.23 0.45 8.23
C ALA A 38 11.56 -0.26 6.90
N LYS A 39 11.59 -1.59 6.91
CA LYS A 39 11.77 -2.42 5.71
C LYS A 39 10.66 -2.18 4.68
N SER A 40 9.39 -2.16 5.11
CA SER A 40 8.24 -1.85 4.25
C SER A 40 8.33 -0.45 3.61
N ASN A 41 8.79 0.54 4.38
CA ASN A 41 8.96 1.92 3.92
C ASN A 41 10.07 2.05 2.88
N ALA A 42 11.19 1.34 3.04
CA ALA A 42 12.28 1.32 2.06
C ALA A 42 11.78 0.79 0.70
N TYR A 43 11.03 -0.31 0.69
CA TYR A 43 10.45 -0.87 -0.53
C TYR A 43 9.42 0.06 -1.15
N THR A 44 8.54 0.64 -0.34
CA THR A 44 7.52 1.59 -0.79
C THR A 44 8.14 2.84 -1.42
N ALA A 45 9.22 3.37 -0.84
CA ALA A 45 9.94 4.52 -1.39
C ALA A 45 10.48 4.25 -2.79
N LEU A 46 11.11 3.08 -2.99
CA LEU A 46 11.56 2.65 -4.32
C LEU A 46 10.39 2.53 -5.30
N MET A 47 9.32 1.83 -4.93
CA MET A 47 8.14 1.62 -5.77
C MET A 47 7.48 2.94 -6.19
N ASN A 48 7.39 3.90 -5.28
CA ASN A 48 6.85 5.23 -5.56
C ASN A 48 7.74 6.02 -6.51
N ARG A 49 9.06 6.03 -6.27
CA ARG A 49 10.00 6.80 -7.11
C ARG A 49 10.06 6.27 -8.54
N THR A 50 9.92 4.96 -8.70
CA THR A 50 9.98 4.26 -9.98
C THR A 50 8.65 4.27 -10.77
N LEU A 51 7.56 4.82 -10.21
CA LEU A 51 6.33 5.12 -10.98
C LEU A 51 6.61 5.95 -12.23
N ARG A 52 7.65 6.79 -12.18
CA ARG A 52 8.08 7.61 -13.33
C ARG A 52 8.42 6.78 -14.57
N ALA A 53 8.95 5.57 -14.41
CA ALA A 53 9.24 4.69 -15.54
C ALA A 53 7.96 4.16 -16.20
N ILE A 54 6.93 3.84 -15.41
CA ILE A 54 5.61 3.45 -15.93
C ILE A 54 5.01 4.59 -16.74
N GLN A 55 4.97 5.80 -16.17
CA GLN A 55 4.47 7.00 -16.87
C GLN A 55 5.24 7.28 -18.17
N SER A 56 6.56 7.09 -18.17
CA SER A 56 7.39 7.26 -19.36
C SER A 56 7.08 6.22 -20.44
N TRP A 57 6.88 4.97 -20.03
CA TRP A 57 6.49 3.89 -20.92
C TRP A 57 5.09 4.12 -21.51
N GLU A 58 4.11 4.53 -20.70
CA GLU A 58 2.77 4.88 -21.16
C GLU A 58 2.77 6.03 -22.17
N ARG A 59 3.62 7.05 -21.93
CA ARG A 59 3.81 8.13 -22.89
C ARG A 59 4.36 7.59 -24.21
N TYR A 60 5.34 6.71 -24.18
CA TYR A 60 5.87 6.08 -25.40
C TYR A 60 4.78 5.28 -26.14
N ALA A 61 4.03 4.47 -25.40
CA ALA A 61 2.94 3.66 -25.93
C ALA A 61 1.78 4.49 -26.50
N SER A 62 1.61 5.74 -26.07
CA SER A 62 0.53 6.61 -26.55
C SER A 62 0.69 7.06 -28.00
N TRP A 63 1.88 6.91 -28.60
CA TRP A 63 2.14 7.40 -29.95
C TRP A 63 2.87 6.42 -30.88
N VAL A 64 3.40 5.30 -30.37
CA VAL A 64 4.03 4.25 -31.17
C VAL A 64 3.09 3.03 -31.29
N ASP A 65 3.07 2.40 -32.47
CA ASP A 65 2.49 1.06 -32.63
C ASP A 65 3.39 0.04 -31.91
N MET A 66 2.92 -0.52 -30.79
CA MET A 66 3.71 -1.44 -29.96
C MET A 66 4.07 -2.76 -30.63
N GLN A 67 3.44 -3.11 -31.75
CA GLN A 67 3.77 -4.32 -32.50
C GLN A 67 4.78 -4.04 -33.62
N LYS A 68 4.64 -2.89 -34.30
CA LYS A 68 5.47 -2.56 -35.48
C LYS A 68 6.67 -1.67 -35.15
N GLY A 69 6.62 -0.94 -34.05
CA GLY A 69 7.59 0.08 -33.70
C GLY A 69 7.42 1.39 -34.48
N PRO A 70 8.35 2.34 -34.27
CA PRO A 70 8.27 3.67 -34.87
C PRO A 70 8.64 3.65 -36.36
N THR A 71 7.86 4.40 -37.14
CA THR A 71 7.98 4.61 -38.58
C THR A 71 8.55 5.98 -38.94
N GLY A 72 8.57 6.92 -37.98
CA GLY A 72 9.05 8.30 -38.18
C GLY A 72 7.95 9.25 -38.66
N GLN A 73 6.77 8.71 -38.95
CA GLN A 73 5.61 9.43 -39.47
C GLN A 73 4.53 9.61 -38.41
N GLU A 74 4.78 9.17 -37.17
CA GLU A 74 3.82 9.28 -36.08
C GLU A 74 3.50 10.75 -35.81
N ARG A 75 2.21 11.08 -35.76
CA ARG A 75 1.72 12.44 -35.46
C ARG A 75 2.31 13.03 -34.19
N TYR A 76 2.59 12.18 -33.20
CA TYR A 76 3.06 12.57 -31.87
C TYR A 76 4.49 12.08 -31.57
N ILE A 77 5.32 11.82 -32.60
CA ILE A 77 6.72 11.41 -32.41
C ILE A 77 7.52 12.37 -31.51
N THR A 78 7.17 13.65 -31.50
CA THR A 78 7.79 14.68 -30.66
C THR A 78 7.41 14.58 -29.18
N TYR A 79 6.44 13.73 -28.81
CA TYR A 79 6.17 13.45 -27.39
C TYR A 79 7.34 12.68 -26.77
N GLY A 80 7.98 11.80 -27.54
CA GLY A 80 9.12 11.02 -27.06
C GLY A 80 8.80 10.24 -25.78
N LEU A 81 9.74 10.26 -24.84
CA LEU A 81 9.62 9.65 -23.52
C LEU A 81 9.80 10.72 -22.45
N TYR A 82 9.50 10.35 -21.22
CA TYR A 82 9.77 11.17 -20.06
C TYR A 82 11.16 10.90 -19.50
N SER A 83 11.88 11.94 -19.09
CA SER A 83 13.10 11.76 -18.31
C SER A 83 12.80 11.07 -16.96
N LEU A 84 13.70 10.17 -16.57
CA LEU A 84 13.60 9.43 -15.32
C LEU A 84 14.24 10.22 -14.17
N TYR A 85 13.74 9.99 -12.97
CA TYR A 85 14.37 10.50 -11.75
C TYR A 85 15.65 9.72 -11.43
N ASP A 86 16.59 10.36 -10.75
CA ASP A 86 17.60 9.62 -10.01
C ASP A 86 16.93 8.84 -8.87
N VAL A 87 17.19 7.53 -8.85
CA VAL A 87 16.65 6.56 -7.89
C VAL A 87 17.76 5.77 -7.18
N THR A 88 19.03 6.18 -7.35
CA THR A 88 20.20 5.47 -6.83
C THR A 88 20.09 5.25 -5.32
N SER A 89 19.62 6.27 -4.59
CA SER A 89 19.48 6.20 -3.13
C SER A 89 18.37 5.24 -2.68
N GLU A 90 17.26 5.20 -3.43
CA GLU A 90 16.11 4.34 -3.18
C GLU A 90 16.44 2.87 -3.47
N ILE A 91 17.15 2.60 -4.57
CA ILE A 91 17.64 1.26 -4.91
C ILE A 91 18.55 0.77 -3.79
N ARG A 92 19.58 1.55 -3.42
CA ARG A 92 20.52 1.16 -2.36
C ARG A 92 19.82 0.84 -1.05
N ARG A 93 18.91 1.71 -0.59
CA ARG A 93 18.15 1.47 0.65
C ARG A 93 17.28 0.23 0.57
N ALA A 94 16.67 -0.04 -0.58
CA ALA A 94 15.87 -1.25 -0.76
C ALA A 94 16.76 -2.51 -0.77
N GLU A 95 17.90 -2.48 -1.45
CA GLU A 95 18.88 -3.59 -1.44
C GLU A 95 19.39 -3.88 -0.03
N GLU A 96 19.84 -2.86 0.70
CA GLU A 96 20.24 -2.97 2.11
C GLU A 96 19.13 -3.61 2.94
N ALA A 97 17.88 -3.15 2.78
CA ALA A 97 16.74 -3.67 3.52
C ALA A 97 16.44 -5.16 3.23
N THR A 98 16.76 -5.69 2.04
CA THR A 98 16.62 -7.13 1.76
C THR A 98 17.46 -8.01 2.67
N GLY A 99 18.61 -7.51 3.14
CA GLY A 99 19.50 -8.20 4.07
C GLY A 99 19.18 -7.97 5.55
N GLN A 100 18.18 -7.15 5.87
CA GLN A 100 17.84 -6.80 7.25
C GLN A 100 16.65 -7.62 7.78
N PRO A 101 16.61 -7.93 9.08
CA PRO A 101 15.43 -8.52 9.72
C PRO A 101 14.24 -7.53 9.72
N PRO A 102 12.99 -8.03 9.71
CA PRO A 102 12.62 -9.43 9.59
C PRO A 102 12.88 -9.97 8.18
N GLU A 103 13.24 -11.24 8.07
CA GLU A 103 13.36 -11.92 6.78
C GLU A 103 11.98 -12.01 6.11
N LEU A 104 11.89 -11.61 4.84
CA LEU A 104 10.68 -11.69 4.05
C LEU A 104 11.02 -12.36 2.72
N PRO A 105 11.41 -13.65 2.69
CA PRO A 105 12.13 -14.24 1.55
C PRO A 105 11.47 -14.00 0.19
N GLU A 106 10.15 -14.12 0.10
CA GLU A 106 9.41 -13.91 -1.15
C GLU A 106 9.33 -12.43 -1.56
N ILE A 107 9.18 -11.52 -0.61
CA ILE A 107 9.14 -10.07 -0.88
C ILE A 107 10.55 -9.58 -1.21
N ASP A 108 11.54 -10.00 -0.44
CA ASP A 108 12.95 -9.64 -0.62
C ASP A 108 13.42 -10.07 -2.02
N ARG A 109 13.10 -11.31 -2.43
CA ARG A 109 13.35 -11.79 -3.79
C ARG A 109 12.60 -11.00 -4.85
N ALA A 110 11.34 -10.62 -4.61
CA ALA A 110 10.56 -9.81 -5.54
C ALA A 110 11.16 -8.41 -5.70
N VAL A 111 11.64 -7.79 -4.62
CA VAL A 111 12.34 -6.51 -4.65
C VAL A 111 13.63 -6.63 -5.46
N SER A 112 14.45 -7.66 -5.24
CA SER A 112 15.68 -7.86 -6.02
C SER A 112 15.41 -8.04 -7.52
N ARG A 113 14.39 -8.83 -7.89
CA ARG A 113 13.98 -8.98 -9.31
C ARG A 113 13.47 -7.66 -9.89
N TYR A 114 12.67 -6.91 -9.14
CA TYR A 114 12.16 -5.61 -9.54
C TYR A 114 13.27 -4.58 -9.77
N ILE A 115 14.25 -4.51 -8.87
CA ILE A 115 15.42 -3.64 -9.01
C ILE A 115 16.21 -3.99 -10.27
N LYS A 116 16.48 -5.29 -10.49
CA LYS A 116 17.17 -5.74 -11.70
C LYS A 116 16.42 -5.34 -12.97
N ALA A 117 15.12 -5.58 -13.02
CA ALA A 117 14.29 -5.22 -14.17
C ALA A 117 14.30 -3.70 -14.43
N TYR A 118 14.26 -2.88 -13.36
CA TYR A 118 14.39 -1.43 -13.49
C TYR A 118 15.77 -1.00 -14.01
N GLN A 119 16.86 -1.61 -13.51
CA GLN A 119 18.23 -1.31 -13.95
C GLN A 119 18.47 -1.69 -15.41
N GLU A 120 17.76 -2.70 -15.93
CA GLU A 120 17.78 -3.06 -17.35
C GLU A 120 16.96 -2.08 -18.21
N LEU A 121 15.79 -1.65 -17.73
CA LEU A 121 14.89 -0.75 -18.48
C LEU A 121 15.36 0.71 -18.48
N ALA A 122 15.80 1.24 -17.35
CA ALA A 122 16.03 2.67 -17.16
C ALA A 122 17.05 3.26 -18.17
N PRO A 123 18.21 2.61 -18.44
CA PRO A 123 19.15 3.09 -19.45
C PRO A 123 18.55 3.14 -20.86
N LEU A 124 17.67 2.21 -21.21
CA LEU A 124 16.98 2.19 -22.51
C LEU A 124 16.00 3.35 -22.63
N ILE A 125 15.23 3.63 -21.57
CA ILE A 125 14.33 4.80 -21.54
C ILE A 125 15.15 6.08 -21.69
N THR A 126 16.25 6.24 -20.94
CA THR A 126 17.11 7.43 -21.04
C THR A 126 17.71 7.59 -22.45
N ARG A 127 18.13 6.50 -23.09
CA ARG A 127 18.65 6.55 -24.45
C ARG A 127 17.58 6.96 -25.46
N ALA A 128 16.38 6.38 -25.34
CA ALA A 128 15.26 6.68 -26.22
C ALA A 128 14.73 8.10 -26.02
N GLU A 129 14.59 8.55 -24.77
CA GLU A 129 14.21 9.93 -24.45
C GLU A 129 15.13 10.93 -25.15
N ARG A 130 16.45 10.78 -25.00
CA ARG A 130 17.43 11.63 -25.66
C ARG A 130 17.38 11.56 -27.18
N TYR A 131 17.18 10.38 -27.76
CA TYR A 131 17.07 10.17 -29.20
C TYR A 131 15.89 10.95 -29.80
N TYR A 132 14.71 10.85 -29.18
CA TYR A 132 13.52 11.57 -29.65
C TYR A 132 13.58 13.08 -29.34
N GLU A 133 14.15 13.46 -28.19
CA GLU A 133 14.33 14.88 -27.80
C GLU A 133 15.24 15.63 -28.78
N ARG A 134 16.38 15.04 -29.14
CA ARG A 134 17.30 15.61 -30.15
C ARG A 134 16.78 15.53 -31.58
N LYS A 135 15.72 14.74 -31.80
CA LYS A 135 15.13 14.47 -33.11
C LYS A 135 16.07 13.74 -34.07
N ASP A 136 16.98 12.94 -33.56
CA ASP A 136 17.92 12.13 -34.33
C ASP A 136 17.20 11.20 -35.35
N TYR A 137 15.92 10.90 -35.10
CA TYR A 137 15.05 10.16 -36.02
C TYR A 137 14.89 10.79 -37.41
N ARG A 138 15.19 12.09 -37.54
CA ARG A 138 15.17 12.81 -38.82
C ARG A 138 16.41 12.52 -39.66
N ASP A 139 17.50 12.15 -39.02
CA ASP A 139 18.81 11.99 -39.65
C ASP A 139 19.11 10.53 -40.00
N ASP A 140 18.55 9.58 -39.23
CA ASP A 140 18.82 8.15 -39.37
C ASP A 140 17.67 7.34 -39.98
N ASN A 141 16.65 8.01 -40.52
CA ASN A 141 15.42 7.38 -41.01
C ASN A 141 14.85 6.37 -40.00
N VAL A 142 14.83 6.78 -38.73
CA VAL A 142 14.28 6.05 -37.58
C VAL A 142 14.98 4.72 -37.26
N ALA A 143 16.20 4.52 -37.75
CA ALA A 143 16.91 3.26 -37.60
C ALA A 143 17.20 2.92 -36.13
N GLU A 144 17.73 3.87 -35.36
CA GLU A 144 17.98 3.71 -33.93
C GLU A 144 16.67 3.62 -33.15
N GLY A 145 15.64 4.37 -33.54
CA GLY A 145 14.31 4.28 -32.93
C GLY A 145 13.70 2.87 -33.03
N ARG A 146 13.83 2.21 -34.19
CA ARG A 146 13.39 0.80 -34.38
C ARG A 146 14.21 -0.18 -33.53
N LYS A 147 15.52 0.02 -33.43
CA LYS A 147 16.39 -0.79 -32.58
C LYS A 147 16.03 -0.64 -31.10
N LEU A 148 15.87 0.59 -30.63
CA LEU A 148 15.46 0.90 -29.26
C LEU A 148 14.09 0.31 -28.95
N HIS A 149 13.14 0.39 -29.89
CA HIS A 149 11.82 -0.24 -29.72
C HIS A 149 11.93 -1.74 -29.44
N GLY A 150 12.72 -2.47 -30.24
CA GLY A 150 12.94 -3.90 -30.07
C GLY A 150 13.58 -4.28 -28.73
N GLN A 151 14.31 -3.36 -28.09
CA GLN A 151 14.90 -3.55 -26.75
C GLN A 151 13.95 -3.10 -25.63
N LEU A 152 13.24 -1.99 -25.83
CA LEU A 152 12.35 -1.39 -24.85
C LEU A 152 11.14 -2.27 -24.55
N VAL A 153 10.46 -2.80 -25.57
CA VAL A 153 9.25 -3.62 -25.39
C VAL A 153 9.46 -4.81 -24.46
N PRO A 154 10.45 -5.70 -24.68
CA PRO A 154 10.66 -6.83 -23.76
C PRO A 154 11.12 -6.38 -22.37
N ALA A 155 11.99 -5.36 -22.26
CA ALA A 155 12.44 -4.85 -20.97
C ALA A 155 11.29 -4.23 -20.16
N ALA A 156 10.43 -3.44 -20.80
CA ALA A 156 9.24 -2.85 -20.19
C ALA A 156 8.27 -3.93 -19.73
N LYS A 157 8.06 -4.98 -20.52
CA LYS A 157 7.23 -6.12 -20.12
C LYS A 157 7.74 -6.77 -18.83
N ILE A 158 9.04 -7.08 -18.76
CA ILE A 158 9.65 -7.69 -17.57
C ILE A 158 9.49 -6.77 -16.35
N PHE A 159 9.78 -5.48 -16.51
CA PHE A 159 9.62 -4.49 -15.46
C PHE A 159 8.18 -4.39 -14.93
N LEU A 160 7.19 -4.33 -15.83
CA LEU A 160 5.78 -4.25 -15.46
C LEU A 160 5.28 -5.55 -14.79
N ASP A 161 5.75 -6.71 -15.25
CA ASP A 161 5.41 -8.00 -14.64
C ASP A 161 5.97 -8.09 -13.20
N GLU A 162 7.24 -7.73 -12.99
CA GLU A 162 7.85 -7.72 -11.65
C GLU A 162 7.23 -6.64 -10.76
N ARG A 163 6.87 -5.49 -11.31
CA ARG A 163 6.12 -4.45 -10.59
C ARG A 163 4.80 -5.00 -10.05
N ALA A 164 4.01 -5.66 -10.91
CA ALA A 164 2.73 -6.20 -10.52
C ALA A 164 2.86 -7.29 -9.44
N ARG A 165 3.88 -8.14 -9.51
CA ARG A 165 4.20 -9.15 -8.48
C ARG A 165 4.57 -8.49 -7.15
N LEU A 166 5.45 -7.49 -7.18
CA LEU A 166 5.86 -6.77 -5.96
C LEU A 166 4.69 -6.01 -5.34
N ASP A 167 3.87 -5.32 -6.15
CA ASP A 167 2.66 -4.64 -5.68
C ASP A 167 1.71 -5.62 -4.96
N ALA A 168 1.51 -6.83 -5.50
CA ALA A 168 0.68 -7.84 -4.85
C ALA A 168 1.25 -8.32 -3.52
N GLY A 169 2.55 -8.63 -3.45
CA GLY A 169 3.21 -9.05 -2.21
C GLY A 169 3.19 -7.95 -1.13
N MET A 170 3.48 -6.71 -1.52
CA MET A 170 3.49 -5.57 -0.60
C MET A 170 2.12 -5.22 -0.05
N ARG A 171 1.03 -5.39 -0.82
CA ARG A 171 -0.33 -5.19 -0.30
C ARG A 171 -0.64 -6.15 0.85
N VAL A 172 -0.38 -7.45 0.66
CA VAL A 172 -0.60 -8.47 1.70
C VAL A 172 0.26 -8.18 2.94
N TYR A 173 1.53 -7.86 2.73
CA TYR A 173 2.45 -7.57 3.82
C TYR A 173 2.05 -6.33 4.63
N LYS A 174 1.66 -5.24 3.97
CA LYS A 174 1.19 -4.02 4.63
C LYS A 174 -0.09 -4.25 5.44
N LYS A 175 -1.07 -5.00 4.90
CA LYS A 175 -2.26 -5.40 5.66
C LYS A 175 -1.87 -6.17 6.93
N GLY A 176 -0.89 -7.09 6.83
CA GLY A 176 -0.36 -7.80 7.99
C GLY A 176 0.33 -6.90 9.02
N LEU A 177 1.10 -5.90 8.57
CA LEU A 177 1.74 -4.92 9.45
C LEU A 177 0.70 -4.05 10.18
N ASP A 178 -0.30 -3.56 9.46
CA ASP A 178 -1.38 -2.75 10.01
C ASP A 178 -2.13 -3.49 11.13
N LEU A 179 -2.41 -4.78 10.96
CA LEU A 179 -3.04 -5.62 11.99
C LEU A 179 -2.13 -5.85 13.21
N ARG A 180 -0.83 -6.05 12.99
CA ARG A 180 0.15 -6.19 14.08
C ARG A 180 0.30 -4.90 14.87
N GLU A 181 0.32 -3.76 14.20
CA GLU A 181 0.32 -2.44 14.83
C GLU A 181 -0.92 -2.22 15.69
N LEU A 182 -2.11 -2.59 15.18
CA LEU A 182 -3.35 -2.52 15.96
C LEU A 182 -3.30 -3.43 17.20
N ALA A 183 -2.78 -4.65 17.08
CA ALA A 183 -2.66 -5.58 18.21
C ALA A 183 -1.69 -5.06 19.28
N VAL A 184 -0.53 -4.53 18.88
CA VAL A 184 0.42 -3.91 19.82
C VAL A 184 -0.20 -2.69 20.50
N LEU A 185 -0.94 -1.87 19.74
CA LEU A 185 -1.63 -0.71 20.28
C LEU A 185 -2.71 -1.11 21.29
N GLU A 186 -3.50 -2.14 20.99
CA GLU A 186 -4.52 -2.68 21.91
C GLU A 186 -3.89 -3.22 23.19
N GLN A 187 -2.76 -3.92 23.09
CA GLN A 187 -2.05 -4.43 24.28
C GLN A 187 -1.53 -3.30 25.18
N ARG A 188 -1.11 -2.17 24.61
CA ARG A 188 -0.51 -1.06 25.35
C ARG A 188 -1.52 -0.10 25.94
N GLU A 189 -2.60 0.17 25.20
CA GLU A 189 -3.53 1.26 25.51
C GLU A 189 -4.99 0.80 25.58
N GLY A 190 -5.25 -0.48 25.34
CA GLY A 190 -6.59 -0.97 25.02
C GLY A 190 -7.10 -0.38 23.71
N ARG A 191 -8.42 -0.42 23.52
CA ARG A 191 -9.10 0.18 22.36
C ARG A 191 -9.27 1.69 22.53
N SER A 192 -8.16 2.39 22.75
CA SER A 192 -8.07 3.83 22.95
C SER A 192 -8.58 4.63 21.74
N VAL A 193 -8.73 5.95 21.88
CA VAL A 193 -8.99 6.87 20.75
C VAL A 193 -8.01 6.62 19.60
N ARG A 194 -6.72 6.45 19.92
CA ARG A 194 -5.68 6.18 18.91
C ARG A 194 -5.92 4.86 18.21
N TRP A 195 -6.32 3.82 18.95
CA TRP A 195 -6.68 2.52 18.38
C TRP A 195 -7.88 2.64 17.43
N GLN A 196 -8.94 3.34 17.84
CA GLN A 196 -10.14 3.53 17.02
C GLN A 196 -9.80 4.25 15.70
N VAL A 197 -9.05 5.35 15.78
CA VAL A 197 -8.59 6.10 14.60
C VAL A 197 -7.76 5.22 13.67
N ARG A 198 -6.80 4.44 14.22
CA ARG A 198 -5.98 3.52 13.41
C ARG A 198 -6.84 2.44 12.77
N ASN A 199 -7.77 1.85 13.50
CA ASN A 199 -8.65 0.78 13.01
C ASN A 199 -9.51 1.27 11.83
N ILE A 200 -10.07 2.47 11.91
CA ILE A 200 -10.78 3.10 10.80
C ILE A 200 -9.87 3.27 9.59
N MET A 201 -8.68 3.84 9.78
CA MET A 201 -7.77 4.13 8.66
C MET A 201 -7.20 2.89 7.97
N VAL A 202 -6.94 1.81 8.72
CA VAL A 202 -6.50 0.52 8.17
C VAL A 202 -7.57 -0.07 7.25
N ASN A 203 -8.82 -0.11 7.72
CA ASN A 203 -9.92 -0.64 6.91
C ASN A 203 -10.27 0.29 5.73
N ALA A 204 -10.16 1.61 5.91
CA ALA A 204 -10.35 2.56 4.82
C ALA A 204 -9.30 2.38 3.71
N ARG A 205 -8.03 2.16 4.08
CA ARG A 205 -6.97 1.87 3.11
C ARG A 205 -7.25 0.60 2.30
N ALA A 206 -7.73 -0.46 2.96
CA ALA A 206 -8.08 -1.71 2.27
C ALA A 206 -9.18 -1.52 1.20
N VAL A 207 -10.14 -0.62 1.45
CA VAL A 207 -11.13 -0.22 0.44
C VAL A 207 -10.47 0.59 -0.68
N MET A 208 -9.59 1.54 -0.35
CA MET A 208 -8.89 2.37 -1.34
C MET A 208 -7.99 1.55 -2.27
N ASP A 209 -7.37 0.46 -1.79
CA ASP A 209 -6.55 -0.44 -2.60
C ASP A 209 -7.36 -1.17 -3.69
N LEU A 210 -8.69 -1.19 -3.56
CA LEU A 210 -9.63 -1.79 -4.51
C LEU A 210 -10.38 -0.74 -5.35
N MET A 211 -10.11 0.56 -5.13
CA MET A 211 -10.71 1.63 -5.92
C MET A 211 -10.18 1.58 -7.36
N PRO A 212 -11.03 1.96 -8.34
CA PRO A 212 -10.64 2.00 -9.74
C PRO A 212 -9.55 3.04 -10.01
N SER A 213 -8.73 2.78 -11.02
CA SER A 213 -7.79 3.75 -11.59
C SER A 213 -8.00 3.86 -13.11
N GLY A 214 -7.32 4.81 -13.76
CA GLY A 214 -7.36 4.92 -15.22
C GLY A 214 -6.95 3.62 -15.93
N GLU A 215 -5.97 2.91 -15.37
CA GLU A 215 -5.48 1.61 -15.86
C GLU A 215 -6.39 0.44 -15.49
N LYS A 216 -7.11 0.53 -14.37
CA LYS A 216 -8.02 -0.51 -13.85
C LYS A 216 -9.40 0.06 -13.57
N PRO A 217 -10.20 0.35 -14.62
CA PRO A 217 -11.52 0.97 -14.47
C PRO A 217 -12.61 -0.02 -14.01
N ILE A 218 -12.33 -1.33 -14.05
CA ILE A 218 -13.25 -2.39 -13.65
C ILE A 218 -12.87 -2.86 -12.25
N VAL A 219 -13.79 -2.70 -11.31
CA VAL A 219 -13.63 -3.10 -9.91
C VAL A 219 -14.06 -4.55 -9.71
N ASP A 220 -13.28 -5.30 -8.92
CA ASP A 220 -13.71 -6.58 -8.38
C ASP A 220 -14.78 -6.33 -7.31
N ILE A 221 -16.05 -6.49 -7.68
CA ILE A 221 -17.21 -6.18 -6.84
C ILE A 221 -17.24 -7.05 -5.59
N ALA A 222 -16.80 -8.31 -5.67
CA ALA A 222 -16.81 -9.23 -4.54
C ALA A 222 -15.76 -8.83 -3.51
N ALA A 223 -14.52 -8.59 -3.97
CA ALA A 223 -13.45 -8.09 -3.10
C ALA A 223 -13.79 -6.72 -2.50
N PHE A 224 -14.34 -5.81 -3.30
CA PHE A 224 -14.75 -4.48 -2.86
C PHE A 224 -15.85 -4.57 -1.80
N GLY A 225 -16.86 -5.40 -2.02
CA GLY A 225 -17.94 -5.64 -1.05
C GLY A 225 -17.43 -6.19 0.27
N ALA A 226 -16.47 -7.12 0.24
CA ALA A 226 -15.83 -7.64 1.45
C ALA A 226 -15.09 -6.54 2.22
N ALA A 227 -14.30 -5.71 1.54
CA ALA A 227 -13.59 -4.59 2.18
C ALA A 227 -14.54 -3.54 2.77
N VAL A 228 -15.63 -3.22 2.08
CA VAL A 228 -16.68 -2.31 2.62
C VAL A 228 -17.34 -2.91 3.86
N SER A 229 -17.54 -4.23 3.92
CA SER A 229 -18.06 -4.91 5.12
C SER A 229 -17.07 -4.90 6.29
N GLU A 230 -15.76 -5.09 6.04
CA GLU A 230 -14.71 -4.94 7.06
C GLU A 230 -14.72 -3.51 7.63
N TYR A 231 -14.76 -2.50 6.74
CA TYR A 231 -14.85 -1.09 7.12
C TYR A 231 -16.13 -0.76 7.92
N ALA A 232 -17.28 -1.32 7.53
CA ALA A 232 -18.51 -1.19 8.30
C ALA A 232 -18.43 -1.83 9.70
N GLY A 233 -17.61 -2.87 9.87
CA GLY A 233 -17.26 -3.41 11.18
C GLY A 233 -16.47 -2.41 12.03
N ALA A 234 -15.46 -1.77 11.45
CA ALA A 234 -14.65 -0.77 12.13
C ALA A 234 -15.48 0.47 12.55
N VAL A 235 -16.39 0.97 11.70
CA VAL A 235 -17.28 2.08 12.04
C VAL A 235 -18.21 1.71 13.21
N ARG A 236 -18.79 0.50 13.22
CA ARG A 236 -19.61 0.05 14.36
C ARG A 236 -18.83 -0.10 15.66
N GLU A 237 -17.57 -0.51 15.59
CA GLU A 237 -16.69 -0.54 16.75
C GLU A 237 -16.42 0.86 17.30
N MET A 238 -16.15 1.80 16.41
CA MET A 238 -15.98 3.21 16.74
C MET A 238 -17.24 3.80 17.40
N ASP A 239 -18.43 3.51 16.87
CA ASP A 239 -19.70 3.95 17.45
C ASP A 239 -19.90 3.40 18.87
N ARG A 240 -19.68 2.08 19.08
CA ARG A 240 -19.74 1.47 20.42
C ARG A 240 -18.74 2.09 21.41
N PHE A 241 -17.55 2.41 20.93
CA PHE A 241 -16.55 3.12 21.74
C PHE A 241 -17.07 4.50 22.16
N LYS A 242 -17.67 5.27 21.23
CA LYS A 242 -18.25 6.58 21.53
C LYS A 242 -19.43 6.51 22.49
N ASP A 243 -20.30 5.49 22.35
CA ASP A 243 -21.43 5.28 23.27
C ASP A 243 -20.94 5.09 24.72
N SER A 244 -19.81 4.40 24.88
CA SER A 244 -19.17 4.17 26.18
C SER A 244 -18.27 5.34 26.63
N ASN A 245 -17.93 6.27 25.71
CA ASN A 245 -17.00 7.38 25.94
C ASN A 245 -17.51 8.66 25.25
N PRO A 246 -18.64 9.25 25.69
CA PRO A 246 -19.31 10.33 24.97
C PRO A 246 -18.50 11.63 24.88
N SER A 247 -17.52 11.83 25.77
CA SER A 247 -16.59 12.97 25.73
C SER A 247 -15.38 12.76 24.83
N ALA A 248 -15.16 11.55 24.31
CA ALA A 248 -14.02 11.25 23.45
C ALA A 248 -14.23 11.84 22.05
N SER A 249 -13.31 12.72 21.65
CA SER A 249 -13.28 13.26 20.29
C SER A 249 -12.33 12.45 19.42
N LEU A 250 -12.88 11.86 18.35
CA LEU A 250 -12.08 11.13 17.35
C LEU A 250 -11.70 12.01 16.16
N LEU A 251 -12.35 13.18 16.00
CA LEU A 251 -12.28 14.10 14.85
C LEU A 251 -12.67 13.51 13.48
N ILE A 252 -12.65 12.19 13.34
CA ILE A 252 -12.88 11.45 12.10
C ILE A 252 -14.28 10.84 12.00
N ASP A 253 -15.04 10.78 13.09
CA ASP A 253 -16.23 9.94 13.23
C ASP A 253 -17.33 10.29 12.22
N SER A 254 -17.65 11.58 12.08
CA SER A 254 -18.63 12.04 11.09
C SER A 254 -18.19 11.72 9.65
N GLN A 255 -16.91 11.95 9.34
CA GLN A 255 -16.36 11.68 8.02
C GLN A 255 -16.34 10.17 7.72
N ALA A 256 -15.97 9.36 8.71
CA ALA A 256 -15.90 7.91 8.59
C ALA A 256 -17.28 7.30 8.28
N SER A 257 -18.32 7.76 8.97
CA SER A 257 -19.71 7.34 8.77
C SER A 257 -20.28 7.82 7.43
N SER A 258 -20.03 9.07 7.05
CA SER A 258 -20.43 9.61 5.74
C SER A 258 -19.78 8.85 4.59
N TRP A 259 -18.48 8.54 4.73
CA TRP A 259 -17.74 7.77 3.75
C TRP A 259 -18.27 6.33 3.62
N LEU A 260 -18.63 5.66 4.73
CA LEU A 260 -19.30 4.34 4.68
C LEU A 260 -20.62 4.39 3.88
N GLY A 261 -21.43 5.44 4.09
CA GLY A 261 -22.66 5.66 3.34
C GLY A 261 -22.39 5.73 1.83
N LYS A 262 -21.42 6.55 1.43
CA LYS A 262 -21.04 6.68 0.02
C LYS A 262 -20.39 5.46 -0.59
N LEU A 263 -19.65 4.67 0.20
CA LEU A 263 -19.15 3.38 -0.26
C LEU A 263 -20.27 2.40 -0.60
N ARG A 264 -21.38 2.41 0.16
CA ARG A 264 -22.56 1.59 -0.13
C ARG A 264 -23.27 2.05 -1.41
N ASP A 265 -23.51 3.36 -1.55
CA ASP A 265 -24.08 3.95 -2.77
C ASP A 265 -23.22 3.60 -4.01
N PHE A 266 -21.91 3.72 -3.88
CA PHE A 266 -20.95 3.42 -4.94
C PHE A 266 -20.95 1.94 -5.31
N ARG A 267 -20.92 1.03 -4.32
CA ARG A 267 -21.01 -0.41 -4.55
C ARG A 267 -22.29 -0.79 -5.31
N GLU A 268 -23.44 -0.23 -4.94
CA GLU A 268 -24.71 -0.50 -5.62
C GLU A 268 -24.65 -0.08 -7.10
N LYS A 269 -24.04 1.08 -7.39
CA LYS A 269 -23.80 1.52 -8.78
C LYS A 269 -22.86 0.56 -9.51
N LEU A 270 -21.78 0.11 -8.88
CA LEU A 270 -20.86 -0.87 -9.47
C LEU A 270 -21.56 -2.19 -9.81
N GLU A 271 -22.44 -2.69 -8.94
CA GLU A 271 -23.23 -3.90 -9.20
C GLU A 271 -24.07 -3.74 -10.48
N LYS A 272 -24.71 -2.57 -10.67
CA LYS A 272 -25.49 -2.26 -11.87
C LYS A 272 -24.62 -2.14 -13.13
N THR A 273 -23.37 -1.70 -13.00
CA THR A 273 -22.45 -1.49 -14.13
C THR A 273 -21.45 -2.63 -14.35
N LYS A 274 -21.60 -3.76 -13.64
CA LYS A 274 -20.65 -4.88 -13.65
C LYS A 274 -19.22 -4.44 -13.32
N GLY A 275 -19.07 -3.52 -12.38
CA GLY A 275 -17.80 -3.01 -11.88
C GLY A 275 -17.17 -1.91 -12.74
N ASP A 276 -17.73 -1.59 -13.92
CA ASP A 276 -17.17 -0.54 -14.77
C ASP A 276 -17.59 0.85 -14.27
N VAL A 277 -16.62 1.59 -13.73
CA VAL A 277 -16.82 2.89 -13.09
C VAL A 277 -17.13 3.99 -14.11
N ARG A 278 -16.68 3.82 -15.36
CA ARG A 278 -16.91 4.77 -16.45
C ARG A 278 -18.38 4.86 -16.83
N ARG A 279 -19.20 3.88 -16.40
CA ARG A 279 -20.62 3.79 -16.69
C ARG A 279 -21.51 4.44 -15.61
N GLY A 280 -21.02 5.48 -14.94
CA GLY A 280 -21.86 6.33 -14.08
C GLY A 280 -21.44 6.44 -12.60
N ALA A 281 -20.27 5.91 -12.22
CA ALA A 281 -19.78 5.95 -10.84
C ALA A 281 -18.48 6.77 -10.66
N ALA A 282 -18.01 7.44 -11.72
CA ALA A 282 -16.75 8.21 -11.70
C ALA A 282 -16.78 9.38 -10.70
N ASN A 283 -17.90 10.10 -10.59
CA ASN A 283 -18.04 11.20 -9.64
C ASN A 283 -17.98 10.71 -8.19
N ASP A 284 -18.63 9.58 -7.89
CA ASP A 284 -18.56 8.94 -6.58
C ASP A 284 -17.14 8.50 -6.25
N ALA A 285 -16.41 7.92 -7.21
CA ALA A 285 -15.01 7.53 -7.02
C ALA A 285 -14.12 8.73 -6.66
N ASN A 286 -14.28 9.85 -7.36
CA ASN A 286 -13.54 11.09 -7.07
C ASN A 286 -13.87 11.64 -5.67
N TRP A 287 -15.15 11.63 -5.29
CA TRP A 287 -15.56 12.06 -3.95
C TRP A 287 -14.98 11.15 -2.87
N LEU A 288 -15.00 9.84 -3.07
CA LEU A 288 -14.46 8.84 -2.13
C LEU A 288 -12.96 9.04 -1.91
N VAL A 289 -12.19 9.28 -2.98
CA VAL A 289 -10.75 9.59 -2.91
C VAL A 289 -10.51 10.88 -2.11
N SER A 290 -11.26 11.94 -2.42
CA SER A 290 -11.13 13.23 -1.74
C SER A 290 -11.45 13.11 -0.24
N SER A 291 -12.57 12.48 0.09
CA SER A 291 -13.00 12.21 1.47
C SER A 291 -11.98 11.37 2.24
N TYR A 292 -11.40 10.34 1.60
CA TYR A 292 -10.33 9.55 2.21
C TYR A 292 -9.10 10.41 2.57
N ASN A 293 -8.67 11.31 1.67
CA ASN A 293 -7.57 12.23 1.94
C ASN A 293 -7.89 13.19 3.11
N THR A 294 -9.14 13.64 3.24
CA THR A 294 -9.61 14.39 4.41
C THR A 294 -9.49 13.56 5.69
N MET A 295 -9.91 12.29 5.67
CA MET A 295 -9.77 11.40 6.83
C MET A 295 -8.31 11.19 7.23
N VAL A 296 -7.38 11.06 6.27
CA VAL A 296 -5.94 10.99 6.55
C VAL A 296 -5.50 12.22 7.36
N SER A 297 -5.81 13.43 6.91
CA SER A 297 -5.46 14.67 7.61
C SER A 297 -6.07 14.77 9.02
N LEU A 298 -7.34 14.39 9.15
CA LEU A 298 -8.03 14.36 10.44
C LEU A 298 -7.42 13.32 11.39
N SER A 299 -7.03 12.16 10.87
CA SER A 299 -6.39 11.09 11.66
C SER A 299 -5.05 11.53 12.23
N ASP A 300 -4.22 12.21 11.44
CA ASP A 300 -2.94 12.77 11.90
C ASP A 300 -3.13 13.82 13.00
N THR A 301 -4.22 14.58 12.92
CA THR A 301 -4.58 15.58 13.94
C THR A 301 -5.08 14.91 15.21
N ALA A 302 -5.96 13.91 15.10
CA ALA A 302 -6.47 13.15 16.24
C ALA A 302 -5.33 12.45 17.00
N ILE A 303 -4.39 11.84 16.29
CA ILE A 303 -3.21 11.18 16.89
C ILE A 303 -2.32 12.18 17.63
N ARG A 304 -2.19 13.42 17.14
CA ARG A 304 -1.38 14.45 17.82
C ARG A 304 -2.04 14.98 19.10
N VAL A 305 -3.36 15.13 19.10
CA VAL A 305 -4.13 15.63 20.25
C VAL A 305 -4.30 14.59 21.35
N ALA A 306 -4.28 13.30 20.98
CA ALA A 306 -4.40 12.18 21.93
C ALA A 306 -3.08 11.80 22.64
N ARG A 307 -1.96 12.49 22.35
CA ARG A 307 -0.67 12.33 23.05
C ARG A 307 -0.59 13.26 24.25
#